data_AF-A0A5A9N338-F1
#
_entry.id   AF-A0A5A9N338-F1
#
_cell.length_a   1.000
_cell.length_b   1.000
_cell.length_c   1.000
_cell.angle_alpha   90.00
_cell.angle_beta   90.00
_cell.angle_gamma   90.00
#
_symmetry.space_group_name_H-M   'P 1'
#
loop_
_entity.id
_entity.type
_entity.pdbx_description
1 polymer ?
#
loop_
_entity_poly.entity_id
_entity_poly.type
_entity_poly.pdbx_seq_one_letter_code
_entity_poly.pdbx_strand_id
1 'polypeptide(L)'
;MWQRVQKLLRLNACGHVCVRHVKSKTHLPVLTLFTKHPCPLCDEAKEILEPYKHRFELQEVDISLPENSVWMDRYRFDIPVFHLNGQFLMMHRVNTTLLDRALKKASV
;
A
#
# COMPACT_ATOMS: atom_id res chain seq x y z
N MET A 1 -52.19 -54.75 15.22
CA MET A 1 -52.17 -54.07 16.54
C MET A 1 -51.01 -53.08 16.53
N TRP A 2 -51.25 -51.83 16.13
CA TRP A 2 -51.43 -50.65 17.02
C TRP A 2 -50.10 -50.11 17.58
N GLN A 3 -49.72 -48.84 17.53
CA GLN A 3 -50.17 -47.64 16.82
C GLN A 3 -49.12 -46.52 17.06
N ARG A 4 -48.87 -45.68 16.04
CA ARG A 4 -48.60 -44.21 16.04
C ARG A 4 -48.08 -43.54 17.33
N VAL A 5 -47.02 -42.72 17.22
CA VAL A 5 -47.13 -41.25 17.32
C VAL A 5 -45.84 -40.51 16.88
N GLN A 6 -46.05 -39.36 16.26
CA GLN A 6 -45.09 -38.42 15.67
C GLN A 6 -44.37 -37.55 16.72
N LYS A 7 -43.09 -37.22 16.47
CA LYS A 7 -42.48 -35.91 16.81
C LYS A 7 -41.21 -35.73 15.97
N LEU A 8 -41.29 -35.06 14.80
CA LEU A 8 -41.04 -33.64 14.59
C LEU A 8 -39.62 -33.16 14.96
N LEU A 9 -38.97 -32.53 13.96
CA LEU A 9 -37.90 -31.50 14.03
C LEU A 9 -36.49 -32.05 14.38
N ARG A 10 -35.41 -31.80 13.63
CA ARG A 10 -35.05 -30.68 12.74
C ARG A 10 -34.06 -31.13 11.66
N LEU A 11 -34.28 -30.67 10.43
CA LEU A 11 -33.23 -30.50 9.42
C LEU A 11 -32.24 -29.44 9.94
N ASN A 12 -30.95 -29.74 9.97
CA ASN A 12 -29.92 -28.71 10.01
C ASN A 12 -29.00 -28.92 8.82
N ALA A 13 -29.18 -28.03 7.84
CA ALA A 13 -28.34 -27.84 6.69
C ALA A 13 -26.88 -27.56 7.12
N CYS A 14 -25.93 -28.23 6.49
CA CYS A 14 -24.52 -27.89 6.59
C CYS A 14 -24.32 -26.53 5.88
N GLY A 15 -24.14 -25.48 6.67
CA GLY A 15 -24.07 -24.10 6.22
C GLY A 15 -22.86 -23.85 5.33
N HIS A 16 -23.14 -23.37 4.11
CA HIS A 16 -22.18 -22.69 3.25
C HIS A 16 -21.51 -21.55 4.04
N VAL A 17 -20.20 -21.62 4.24
CA VAL A 17 -19.43 -20.50 4.78
C VAL A 17 -19.44 -19.38 3.74
N CYS A 18 -20.36 -18.41 3.87
CA CYS A 18 -20.24 -17.14 3.17
C CYS A 18 -19.12 -16.34 3.83
N VAL A 19 -17.88 -16.52 3.34
CA VAL A 19 -16.78 -15.61 3.65
C VAL A 19 -17.19 -14.23 3.15
N ARG A 20 -17.47 -13.32 4.08
CA ARG A 20 -17.69 -11.90 3.79
C ARG A 20 -16.39 -11.35 3.20
N HIS A 21 -16.29 -11.27 1.88
CA HIS A 21 -15.30 -10.44 1.22
C HIS A 21 -15.63 -8.99 1.55
N VAL A 22 -14.94 -8.44 2.55
CA VAL A 22 -14.89 -7.00 2.75
C VAL A 22 -14.09 -6.44 1.58
N LYS A 23 -14.76 -6.01 0.51
CA LYS A 23 -14.13 -5.15 -0.50
C LYS A 23 -13.68 -3.89 0.22
N SER A 24 -12.39 -3.79 0.51
CA SER A 24 -11.79 -2.56 1.02
C SER A 24 -12.04 -1.46 0.01
N LYS A 25 -12.37 -0.26 0.50
CA LYS A 25 -12.49 0.94 -0.33
C LYS A 25 -11.23 1.08 -1.20
N THR A 26 -11.42 1.44 -2.46
CA THR A 26 -10.33 1.69 -3.42
C THR A 26 -9.64 2.99 -3.02
N HIS A 27 -8.69 2.91 -2.10
CA HIS A 27 -7.82 4.02 -1.76
C HIS A 27 -6.67 4.08 -2.77
N LEU A 28 -6.28 5.30 -3.17
CA LEU A 28 -5.06 5.50 -3.93
C LEU A 28 -3.88 4.96 -3.12
N PRO A 29 -2.94 4.24 -3.73
CA PRO A 29 -1.76 3.80 -3.01
C PRO A 29 -0.94 5.01 -2.55
N VAL A 30 -0.34 4.92 -1.37
CA VAL A 30 0.49 5.99 -0.80
C VAL A 30 1.93 5.76 -1.21
N LEU A 31 2.51 6.72 -1.93
CA LEU A 31 3.92 6.72 -2.30
C LEU A 31 4.67 7.65 -1.35
N THR A 32 5.45 7.09 -0.44
CA THR A 32 6.28 7.84 0.50
C THR A 32 7.65 8.12 -0.11
N LEU A 33 8.01 9.39 -0.28
CA LEU A 33 9.31 9.88 -0.71
C LEU A 33 10.11 10.34 0.52
N PHE A 34 11.23 9.68 0.80
CA PHE A 34 12.19 10.14 1.78
C PHE A 34 13.18 11.12 1.12
N THR A 35 13.22 12.33 1.63
CA THR A 35 14.01 13.45 1.09
C THR A 35 14.80 14.15 2.19
N LYS A 36 15.78 14.98 1.81
CA LYS A 36 16.52 15.89 2.71
C LYS A 36 16.86 17.17 1.98
N HIS A 37 17.15 18.26 2.69
CA HIS A 37 17.64 19.49 2.07
C HIS A 37 19.11 19.78 2.39
N PRO A 38 19.93 20.18 1.39
CA PRO A 38 19.65 20.23 -0.07
C PRO A 38 19.76 18.84 -0.75
N CYS A 39 18.90 18.54 -1.72
CA CYS A 39 18.93 17.27 -2.48
C CYS A 39 18.50 17.46 -3.94
N PRO A 40 19.44 17.70 -4.89
CA PRO A 40 19.10 17.89 -6.30
C PRO A 40 18.47 16.65 -6.95
N LEU A 41 18.83 15.44 -6.50
CA LEU A 41 18.23 14.18 -6.97
C LEU A 41 16.75 14.06 -6.58
N CYS A 42 16.37 14.65 -5.46
CA CYS A 42 15.00 14.63 -4.97
C CYS A 42 14.12 15.56 -5.82
N ASP A 43 14.67 16.68 -6.30
CA ASP A 43 13.98 17.61 -7.19
C ASP A 43 13.71 16.96 -8.55
N GLU A 44 14.74 16.35 -9.17
CA GLU A 44 14.59 15.58 -10.43
C GLU A 44 13.55 14.46 -10.28
N ALA A 45 13.57 13.74 -9.16
CA ALA A 45 12.61 12.68 -8.91
C ALA A 45 11.16 13.20 -8.83
N LYS A 46 10.92 14.38 -8.25
CA LYS A 46 9.58 14.98 -8.20
C LYS A 46 9.08 15.33 -9.59
N GLU A 47 9.93 15.88 -10.45
CA GLU A 47 9.59 16.19 -11.85
C GLU A 47 9.14 14.93 -12.61
N ILE A 48 9.85 13.81 -12.44
CA ILE A 48 9.47 12.53 -13.07
C ILE A 48 8.13 11.99 -12.53
N LEU A 49 7.81 12.28 -11.26
CA LEU A 49 6.59 11.83 -10.60
C LEU A 49 5.36 12.71 -10.89
N GLU A 50 5.54 13.97 -11.32
CA GLU A 50 4.44 14.88 -11.71
C GLU A 50 3.35 14.21 -12.56
N PRO A 51 3.66 13.53 -13.68
CA PRO A 51 2.62 12.90 -14.52
C PRO A 51 1.86 11.77 -13.81
N TYR A 52 2.42 11.17 -12.76
CA TYR A 52 1.82 10.04 -12.05
C TYR A 52 1.08 10.44 -10.77
N LYS A 53 1.12 11.70 -10.35
CA LYS A 53 0.49 12.20 -9.10
C LYS A 53 -1.01 11.89 -8.99
N HIS A 54 -1.71 11.68 -10.09
CA HIS A 54 -3.14 11.33 -10.08
C HIS A 54 -3.40 9.85 -9.73
N ARG A 55 -2.36 9.00 -9.72
CA ARG A 55 -2.47 7.54 -9.50
C ARG A 55 -2.05 7.10 -8.10
N PHE A 56 -1.50 7.99 -7.29
CA PHE A 56 -1.07 7.73 -5.93
C PHE A 56 -1.15 9.00 -5.09
N GLU A 57 -1.14 8.87 -3.78
CA GLU A 57 -0.95 9.99 -2.86
C GLU A 57 0.53 10.12 -2.53
N LEU A 58 1.15 11.26 -2.87
CA LEU A 58 2.57 11.50 -2.56
C LEU A 58 2.69 11.98 -1.11
N GLN A 59 3.44 11.26 -0.30
CA GLN A 59 3.80 11.65 1.05
C GLN A 59 5.29 11.94 1.12
N GLU A 60 5.66 13.15 1.51
CA GLU A 60 7.07 13.51 1.69
C GLU A 60 7.48 13.38 3.15
N VAL A 61 8.61 12.73 3.40
CA VAL A 61 9.21 12.58 4.72
C VAL A 61 10.61 13.16 4.70
N ASP A 62 10.79 14.28 5.39
CA ASP A 62 12.12 14.86 5.59
C ASP A 62 12.87 14.07 6.67
N ILE A 63 13.93 13.37 6.24
CA ILE A 63 14.78 12.59 7.14
C ILE A 63 15.71 13.46 7.99
N SER A 64 15.82 14.75 7.69
CA SER A 64 16.64 15.70 8.45
C SER A 64 16.01 16.06 9.81
N LEU A 65 14.71 15.82 9.95
CA LEU A 65 13.97 16.10 11.17
C LEU A 65 14.33 15.10 12.28
N PRO A 66 14.46 15.56 13.54
CA PRO A 66 14.85 14.69 14.66
C PRO A 66 13.85 13.55 14.90
N GLU A 67 12.55 13.77 14.61
CA GLU A 67 11.50 12.76 14.70
C GLU A 67 11.73 11.59 13.73
N ASN A 68 12.45 11.83 12.63
CA ASN A 68 12.76 10.87 11.58
C ASN A 68 14.22 10.39 11.61
N SER A 69 14.93 10.57 12.73
CA SER A 69 16.33 10.15 12.90
C SER A 69 16.60 8.70 12.51
N VAL A 70 15.65 7.80 12.75
CA VAL A 70 15.72 6.38 12.32
C VAL A 70 15.88 6.25 10.80
N TRP A 71 15.22 7.10 10.03
CA TRP A 71 15.33 7.13 8.57
C TRP A 71 16.61 7.80 8.10
N MET A 72 17.12 8.80 8.84
CA MET A 72 18.43 9.38 8.58
C MET A 72 19.52 8.30 8.66
N ASP A 73 19.57 7.54 9.75
CA ASP A 73 20.59 6.50 9.93
C ASP A 73 20.52 5.42 8.84
N ARG A 74 19.31 5.09 8.39
CA ARG A 74 19.07 4.06 7.39
C ARG A 74 19.34 4.52 5.95
N TYR A 75 18.92 5.74 5.59
CA TYR A 75 18.84 6.19 4.19
C TYR A 75 19.68 7.42 3.88
N ARG A 76 20.50 7.94 4.80
CA ARG A 76 21.32 9.16 4.61
C ARG A 76 22.05 9.27 3.27
N PHE A 77 22.51 8.14 2.72
CA PHE A 77 23.26 8.06 1.45
C PHE A 77 22.45 7.48 0.29
N ASP A 78 21.23 7.02 0.54
CA ASP A 78 20.42 6.30 -0.45
C ASP A 78 19.19 7.11 -0.92
N ILE A 79 19.01 8.32 -0.40
CA ILE A 79 17.96 9.20 -0.86
C ILE A 79 18.16 9.66 -2.33
N PRO A 80 17.07 9.85 -3.10
CA PRO A 80 15.67 9.66 -2.71
C PRO A 80 15.29 8.18 -2.59
N VAL A 81 14.54 7.83 -1.53
CA VAL A 81 13.98 6.48 -1.32
C VAL A 81 12.46 6.53 -1.43
N PHE A 82 11.88 5.52 -2.08
CA PHE A 82 10.44 5.43 -2.33
C PHE A 82 9.87 4.18 -1.68
N HIS A 83 8.84 4.37 -0.87
CA HIS A 83 8.01 3.27 -0.37
C HIS A 83 6.61 3.38 -0.95
N LEU A 84 6.00 2.26 -1.34
CA LEU A 84 4.62 2.17 -1.77
C LEU A 84 3.82 1.41 -0.71
N ASN A 85 2.79 2.04 -0.15
CA ASN A 85 2.00 1.49 0.95
C ASN A 85 2.87 1.02 2.13
N GLY A 86 3.93 1.77 2.45
CA GLY A 86 4.89 1.44 3.51
C GLY A 86 5.87 0.31 3.18
N GLN A 87 5.89 -0.20 1.94
CA GLN A 87 6.86 -1.19 1.48
C GLN A 87 7.91 -0.54 0.59
N PHE A 88 9.18 -0.92 0.76
CA PHE A 88 10.26 -0.44 -0.10
C PHE A 88 9.98 -0.77 -1.57
N LEU A 89 10.06 0.26 -2.43
CA LEU A 89 9.83 0.16 -3.87
C LEU A 89 11.13 0.33 -4.66
N MET A 90 11.82 1.46 -4.47
CA MET A 90 13.02 1.83 -5.21
C MET A 90 13.81 2.94 -4.48
N MET A 91 15.06 3.19 -4.88
CA MET A 91 15.93 4.24 -4.34
C MET A 91 16.85 4.83 -5.41
N HIS A 92 17.51 5.95 -5.10
CA HIS A 92 18.44 6.75 -5.92
C HIS A 92 17.84 7.38 -7.18
N ARG A 93 17.05 6.64 -7.95
CA ARG A 93 16.42 7.09 -9.22
C ARG A 93 15.01 6.56 -9.36
N VAL A 94 14.14 7.37 -9.98
CA VAL A 94 12.78 6.97 -10.30
C VAL A 94 12.79 6.05 -11.52
N ASN A 95 12.35 4.80 -11.34
CA ASN A 95 12.12 3.87 -12.44
C ASN A 95 10.63 3.85 -12.79
N THR A 96 10.26 4.54 -13.87
CA THR A 96 8.86 4.67 -14.32
C THR A 96 8.21 3.34 -14.67
N THR A 97 8.98 2.38 -15.19
CA THR A 97 8.47 1.05 -15.55
C THR A 97 8.14 0.23 -14.31
N LEU A 98 9.00 0.28 -13.30
CA LEU A 98 8.78 -0.36 -12.02
C LEU A 98 7.62 0.29 -11.26
N LEU A 99 7.57 1.63 -11.25
CA LEU A 99 6.49 2.39 -10.66
C LEU A 99 5.13 2.04 -11.29
N ASP A 100 5.02 2.03 -12.62
CA ASP A 100 3.78 1.69 -13.30
C ASP A 100 3.30 0.27 -12.97
N ARG A 101 4.22 -0.70 -12.95
CA ARG A 101 3.91 -2.08 -12.55
C ARG A 101 3.41 -2.16 -11.11
N ALA A 102 4.06 -1.44 -10.20
CA ALA A 102 3.69 -1.43 -8.78
C ALA A 102 2.33 -0.76 -8.55
N LEU A 103 2.05 0.36 -9.22
CA LEU A 103 0.75 1.04 -9.17
C LEU A 103 -0.36 0.16 -9.72
N LYS A 104 -0.14 -0.55 -10.84
CA LYS A 104 -1.10 -1.51 -11.40
C LYS A 104 -1.40 -2.66 -10.43
N LYS A 105 -0.40 -3.13 -9.68
CA LYS A 105 -0.57 -4.18 -8.67
C LYS A 105 -1.35 -3.67 -7.45
N ALA A 106 -1.14 -2.42 -7.06
CA ALA A 106 -1.78 -1.84 -5.89
C ALA A 106 -3.25 -1.42 -6.13
N SER A 107 -3.68 -1.29 -7.39
CA SER A 107 -5.05 -0.95 -7.78
C SER A 107 -6.01 -2.14 -7.91
N VAL A 108 -5.64 -3.34 -7.46
CA VAL A 108 -6.41 -4.60 -7.55
C VAL A 108 -6.78 -5.11 -6.16
#